data_AF-A0A7S4I5H4-F1
#
_entry.id   AF-A0A7S4I5H4-F1
#
_cell.length_a   1.000
_cell.length_b   1.000
_cell.length_c   1.000
_cell.angle_alpha   90.00
_cell.angle_beta   90.00
_cell.angle_gamma   90.00
#
_symmetry.space_group_name_H-M   'P 1'
#
loop_
_entity.id
_entity.type
_entity.pdbx_description
1 polymer ?
#
loop_
_entity_poly.entity_id
_entity_poly.type
_entity_poly.pdbx_seq_one_letter_code
_entity_poly.pdbx_strand_id
1 'polypeptide(L)'
;MPRRKGKQGKRGQGSSVANTTNAGPVEVPKQNTVPERNVAQVKTTKHASPADQLQTAAKPPRVPFGALRKCTVNHHNIKIEAEHIFQYRVDFDPEEETASRRRRFLHQSECADVLGSQFVFDGGSLLFSTRKISDQYIEVSDPSKVSIHIFLVKQFDPQKK
;
A
#
# COMPACT_ATOMS: atom_id res chain seq x y z
N MET A 1 60.30 -22.96 13.52
CA MET A 1 60.89 -21.72 14.08
C MET A 1 60.14 -20.51 13.51
N PRO A 2 59.98 -19.39 14.25
CA PRO A 2 58.65 -18.92 14.67
C PRO A 2 58.22 -17.53 14.15
N ARG A 3 56.91 -17.27 14.32
CA ARG A 3 56.22 -16.02 14.75
C ARG A 3 56.63 -14.68 14.13
N ARG A 4 55.62 -13.95 13.62
CA ARG A 4 55.43 -12.54 13.99
C ARG A 4 53.94 -12.16 14.13
N LYS A 5 53.61 -11.73 15.35
CA LYS A 5 52.39 -11.02 15.77
C LYS A 5 52.56 -9.51 15.56
N GLY A 6 51.44 -8.80 15.48
CA GLY A 6 51.30 -7.36 15.75
C GLY A 6 50.51 -6.67 14.62
N LYS A 7 49.52 -5.80 14.85
CA LYS A 7 49.39 -4.83 15.94
C LYS A 7 47.93 -4.29 15.99
N GLN A 8 47.46 -3.99 17.21
CA GLN A 8 46.22 -3.28 17.52
C GLN A 8 46.33 -1.76 17.28
N GLY A 9 45.18 -1.12 17.05
CA GLY A 9 44.85 0.27 17.39
C GLY A 9 43.36 0.51 17.06
N LYS A 10 42.39 0.55 18.00
CA LYS A 10 42.01 1.52 19.06
C LYS A 10 41.64 2.94 18.58
N ARG A 11 40.40 3.29 18.94
CA ARG A 11 39.79 4.60 19.32
C ARG A 11 39.10 5.45 18.24
N GLY A 12 37.89 5.89 18.63
CA GLY A 12 37.15 7.01 18.05
C GLY A 12 35.74 7.12 18.63
N GLN A 13 35.61 7.68 19.84
CA GLN A 13 34.34 8.17 20.40
C GLN A 13 33.99 9.54 19.78
N GLY A 14 32.71 9.87 19.72
CA GLY A 14 32.17 11.22 19.53
C GLY A 14 30.73 11.16 19.00
N SER A 15 29.70 11.18 19.86
CA SER A 15 28.99 12.37 20.37
C SER A 15 28.24 13.16 19.30
N SER A 16 26.91 13.08 19.29
CA SER A 16 26.04 14.17 18.81
C SER A 16 24.66 14.05 19.47
N VAL A 17 24.44 14.86 20.51
CA VAL A 17 23.55 16.04 20.57
C VAL A 17 22.06 15.70 20.61
N ALA A 18 21.49 15.97 21.79
CA ALA A 18 20.06 16.00 22.08
C ALA A 18 19.41 17.23 21.42
N ASN A 19 18.19 17.05 20.90
CA ASN A 19 17.31 18.18 20.57
C ASN A 19 16.00 18.05 21.34
N THR A 20 15.78 19.04 22.19
CA THR A 20 14.56 19.34 22.94
C THR A 20 13.72 20.30 22.09
N THR A 21 12.40 20.12 22.00
CA THR A 21 11.45 21.26 21.91
C THR A 21 10.00 20.85 22.14
N ASN A 22 9.46 21.38 23.25
CA ASN A 22 8.11 21.89 23.53
C ASN A 22 6.90 21.35 22.73
N ALA A 23 6.01 20.65 23.44
CA ALA A 23 4.58 20.60 23.13
C ALA A 23 3.81 21.24 24.29
N GLY A 24 3.04 22.30 23.99
CA GLY A 24 2.22 23.04 24.94
C GLY A 24 0.95 22.28 25.38
N PRO A 25 0.23 22.80 26.38
CA PRO A 25 -0.92 22.12 26.98
C PRO A 25 -2.18 22.29 26.11
N VAL A 26 -2.87 21.18 25.83
CA VAL A 26 -4.16 21.16 25.14
C VAL A 26 -5.29 21.29 26.16
N GLU A 27 -6.20 22.22 25.86
CA GLU A 27 -7.37 22.60 26.65
C GLU A 27 -8.40 21.48 26.86
N VAL A 28 -9.07 21.56 28.01
CA VAL A 28 -10.22 20.76 28.43
C VAL A 28 -11.51 21.37 27.87
N PRO A 29 -12.45 20.61 27.29
CA PRO A 29 -13.82 21.04 27.14
C PRO A 29 -14.73 20.52 28.26
N LYS A 30 -15.58 21.44 28.73
CA LYS A 30 -16.54 21.32 29.82
C LYS A 30 -17.79 20.52 29.43
N GLN A 31 -18.31 19.87 30.48
CA GLN A 31 -19.67 19.38 30.76
C GLN A 31 -20.78 19.79 29.77
N ASN A 32 -21.51 18.78 29.26
CA ASN A 32 -22.83 18.95 28.67
C ASN A 32 -23.93 18.61 29.68
N THR A 33 -24.81 19.58 29.83
CA THR A 33 -26.06 19.62 30.60
C THR A 33 -27.12 18.68 30.02
N VAL A 34 -27.85 18.00 30.91
CA VAL A 34 -29.04 17.17 30.61
C VAL A 34 -30.28 18.05 30.60
N PRO A 35 -31.17 17.98 29.58
CA PRO A 35 -32.48 18.61 29.68
C PRO A 35 -33.58 17.65 30.17
N GLU A 36 -34.56 18.30 30.81
CA GLU A 36 -35.60 17.80 31.70
C GLU A 36 -36.67 16.90 31.05
N ARG A 37 -37.30 16.12 31.93
CA ARG A 37 -38.47 15.26 31.70
C ARG A 37 -39.71 16.09 31.38
N ASN A 38 -40.31 15.88 30.20
CA ASN A 38 -41.66 16.34 29.90
C ASN A 38 -42.70 15.36 30.46
N VAL A 39 -43.57 15.91 31.31
CA VAL A 39 -44.73 15.25 31.92
C VAL A 39 -45.83 15.11 30.87
N ALA A 40 -46.18 13.87 30.53
CA ALA A 40 -47.29 13.57 29.64
C ALA A 40 -48.63 13.74 30.37
N GLN A 41 -49.48 14.63 29.85
CA GLN A 41 -50.87 14.80 30.28
C GLN A 41 -51.71 13.59 29.85
N VAL A 42 -52.37 12.97 30.82
CA VAL A 42 -53.36 11.91 30.64
C VAL A 42 -54.65 12.52 30.07
N LYS A 43 -54.97 12.21 28.81
CA LYS A 43 -56.30 12.45 28.23
C LYS A 43 -57.16 11.19 28.39
N THR A 44 -58.31 11.38 29.02
CA THR A 44 -59.35 10.39 29.29
C THR A 44 -60.01 9.89 28.01
N THR A 45 -59.99 8.57 27.82
CA THR A 45 -60.74 7.88 26.76
C THR A 45 -62.14 7.48 27.24
N LYS A 46 -63.15 7.89 26.48
CA LYS A 46 -64.54 7.47 26.64
C LYS A 46 -64.70 5.99 26.29
N HIS A 47 -65.50 5.29 27.10
CA HIS A 47 -65.91 3.91 26.91
C HIS A 47 -66.62 3.72 25.55
N ALA A 48 -66.05 2.85 24.71
CA ALA A 48 -66.72 2.26 23.55
C ALA A 48 -66.94 0.76 23.80
N SER A 49 -68.13 0.30 23.40
CA SER A 49 -68.71 -1.03 23.68
C SER A 49 -67.91 -2.19 23.06
N PRO A 50 -67.83 -3.38 23.71
CA PRO A 50 -66.87 -4.43 23.37
C PRO A 50 -67.38 -5.53 22.40
N ALA A 51 -68.33 -5.25 21.50
CA ALA A 51 -69.08 -6.32 20.82
C ALA A 51 -68.85 -6.53 19.30
N ASP A 52 -68.16 -5.66 18.56
CA ASP A 52 -68.07 -5.79 17.09
C ASP A 52 -66.65 -5.58 16.50
N GLN A 53 -65.65 -6.30 17.01
CA GLN A 53 -64.31 -6.31 16.41
C GLN A 53 -63.80 -7.73 16.15
N LEU A 54 -64.50 -8.47 15.29
CA LEU A 54 -63.86 -9.48 14.44
C LEU A 54 -63.18 -8.74 13.28
N GLN A 55 -62.11 -8.03 13.59
CA GLN A 55 -61.20 -7.50 12.59
C GLN A 55 -60.45 -8.67 11.95
N THR A 56 -60.68 -8.82 10.66
CA THR A 56 -59.85 -9.58 9.72
C THR A 56 -58.38 -9.39 10.09
N ALA A 57 -57.74 -10.45 10.59
CA ALA A 57 -56.30 -10.44 10.84
C ALA A 57 -55.59 -10.15 9.50
N ALA A 58 -55.15 -8.90 9.32
CA ALA A 58 -54.34 -8.51 8.20
C ALA A 58 -53.11 -9.42 8.20
N LYS A 59 -52.89 -10.15 7.10
CA LYS A 59 -51.66 -10.93 6.90
C LYS A 59 -50.47 -10.02 7.23
N PRO A 60 -49.52 -10.45 8.09
CA PRO A 60 -48.37 -9.63 8.39
C PRO A 60 -47.64 -9.30 7.08
N PRO A 61 -47.19 -8.06 6.89
CA PRO A 61 -46.45 -7.68 5.70
C PRO A 61 -45.26 -8.63 5.57
N ARG A 62 -45.12 -9.29 4.42
CA ARG A 62 -43.92 -10.04 4.07
C ARG A 62 -42.78 -9.03 4.01
N VAL A 63 -42.01 -8.91 5.09
CA VAL A 63 -40.70 -8.26 5.02
C VAL A 63 -39.85 -9.10 4.07
N PRO A 64 -39.39 -8.55 2.93
CA PRO A 64 -38.49 -9.28 2.06
C PRO A 64 -37.27 -9.69 2.89
N PHE A 65 -36.87 -10.96 2.76
CA PHE A 65 -35.67 -11.46 3.43
C PHE A 65 -34.48 -10.56 3.12
N GLY A 66 -33.80 -10.11 4.18
CA GLY A 66 -32.51 -9.43 4.10
C GLY A 66 -32.63 -7.92 3.95
N ALA A 67 -32.63 -7.19 5.06
CA ALA A 67 -32.35 -5.76 5.03
C ALA A 67 -30.93 -5.56 4.47
N LEU A 68 -30.80 -4.85 3.34
CA LEU A 68 -29.50 -4.48 2.80
C LEU A 68 -28.73 -3.68 3.84
N ARG A 69 -27.56 -4.17 4.24
CA ARG A 69 -26.65 -3.48 5.14
C ARG A 69 -25.52 -2.88 4.33
N LYS A 70 -25.19 -1.62 4.59
CA LYS A 70 -23.93 -1.05 4.13
C LYS A 70 -22.82 -1.68 4.97
N CYS A 71 -21.86 -2.31 4.29
CA CYS A 71 -20.66 -2.87 4.92
C CYS A 71 -19.45 -2.13 4.39
N THR A 72 -18.47 -1.87 5.25
CA THR A 72 -17.13 -1.48 4.83
C THR A 72 -16.32 -2.74 4.57
N VAL A 73 -15.50 -2.71 3.53
CA VAL A 73 -14.60 -3.81 3.18
C VAL A 73 -13.16 -3.30 3.15
N ASN A 74 -12.20 -4.18 3.36
CA ASN A 74 -10.77 -3.86 3.27
C ASN A 74 -10.32 -3.90 1.81
N HIS A 75 -11.02 -3.16 0.95
CA HIS A 75 -10.73 -3.01 -0.47
C HIS A 75 -10.46 -1.53 -0.75
N HIS A 76 -9.30 -1.24 -1.33
CA HIS A 76 -8.93 0.08 -1.80
C HIS A 76 -8.96 0.13 -3.33
N ASN A 77 -9.63 1.14 -3.87
CA ASN A 77 -9.61 1.39 -5.31
C ASN A 77 -8.28 2.04 -5.71
N ILE A 78 -7.47 1.32 -6.48
CA ILE A 78 -6.21 1.85 -7.01
C ILE A 78 -6.49 2.40 -8.40
N LYS A 79 -6.19 3.68 -8.62
CA LYS A 79 -6.21 4.30 -9.94
C LYS A 79 -4.84 4.12 -10.59
N ILE A 80 -4.82 3.50 -11.76
CA ILE A 80 -3.60 3.37 -12.56
C ILE A 80 -3.59 4.54 -13.54
N GLU A 81 -2.63 5.45 -13.38
CA GLU A 81 -2.48 6.64 -14.24
C GLU A 81 -1.58 6.39 -15.45
N ALA A 82 -0.84 5.28 -15.45
CA ALA A 82 0.02 4.92 -16.56
C ALA A 82 -0.80 4.59 -17.81
N GLU A 83 -0.47 5.24 -18.94
CA GLU A 83 -1.07 4.96 -20.25
C GLU A 83 -0.66 3.58 -20.77
N HIS A 84 0.61 3.23 -20.56
CA HIS A 84 1.21 1.97 -20.98
C HIS A 84 2.04 1.34 -19.86
N ILE A 85 2.08 0.01 -19.85
CA ILE A 85 3.03 -0.77 -19.04
C ILE A 85 3.82 -1.63 -20.00
N PHE A 86 5.14 -1.55 -19.94
CA PHE A 86 6.06 -2.30 -20.78
C PHE A 86 6.68 -3.42 -19.96
N GLN A 87 6.67 -4.63 -20.52
CA GLN A 87 7.35 -5.80 -19.98
C GLN A 87 8.60 -6.06 -20.81
N TYR A 88 9.72 -6.21 -20.13
CA TYR A 88 11.02 -6.49 -20.68
C TYR A 88 11.56 -7.81 -20.15
N ARG A 89 12.39 -8.45 -20.96
CA ARG A 89 13.27 -9.53 -20.53
C ARG A 89 14.65 -8.94 -20.24
N VAL A 90 15.24 -9.35 -19.13
CA VAL A 90 16.58 -8.96 -18.69
C VAL A 90 17.45 -10.21 -18.64
N ASP A 91 18.51 -10.21 -19.42
CA ASP A 91 19.52 -11.26 -19.43
C ASP A 91 20.85 -10.70 -18.91
N PHE A 92 21.57 -11.51 -18.11
CA PHE A 92 22.86 -11.18 -17.52
C PHE A 92 23.93 -12.09 -18.12
N ASP A 93 25.07 -11.53 -18.52
CA ASP A 93 26.24 -12.27 -19.01
C ASP A 93 27.51 -11.79 -18.27
N PRO A 94 28.17 -12.65 -17.46
CA PRO A 94 27.80 -14.03 -17.18
C PRO A 94 26.47 -14.14 -16.40
N GLU A 95 25.83 -15.31 -16.50
CA GLU A 95 24.58 -15.57 -15.78
C GLU A 95 24.76 -15.40 -14.27
N GLU A 96 23.91 -14.56 -13.67
CA GLU A 96 23.94 -14.29 -12.23
C GLU A 96 22.84 -15.07 -11.51
N GLU A 97 23.25 -16.03 -10.68
CA GLU A 97 22.34 -16.96 -10.00
C GLU A 97 21.49 -16.29 -8.91
N THR A 98 22.00 -15.22 -8.30
CA THR A 98 21.37 -14.61 -7.13
C THR A 98 20.50 -13.41 -7.50
N ALA A 99 19.20 -13.52 -7.20
CA ALA A 99 18.22 -12.44 -7.42
C ALA A 99 18.65 -11.11 -6.76
N SER A 100 19.29 -11.17 -5.60
CA SER A 100 19.79 -9.99 -4.89
C SER A 100 20.92 -9.28 -5.64
N ARG A 101 21.86 -10.01 -6.26
CA ARG A 101 22.90 -9.39 -7.10
C ARG A 101 22.30 -8.82 -8.38
N ARG A 102 21.42 -9.56 -9.06
CA ARG A 102 20.68 -9.05 -10.24
C ARG A 102 19.99 -7.72 -9.96
N ARG A 103 19.24 -7.64 -8.85
CA ARG A 103 18.62 -6.38 -8.39
C ARG A 103 19.66 -5.28 -8.16
N ARG A 104 20.76 -5.61 -7.48
CA ARG A 104 21.83 -4.65 -7.20
C ARG A 104 22.41 -4.06 -8.50
N PHE A 105 22.67 -4.88 -9.52
CA PHE A 105 23.17 -4.40 -10.81
C PHE A 105 22.22 -3.41 -11.49
N LEU A 106 20.92 -3.72 -11.52
CA LEU A 106 19.91 -2.84 -12.14
C LEU A 106 19.75 -1.49 -11.42
N HIS A 107 20.16 -1.42 -10.15
CA HIS A 107 20.18 -0.17 -9.36
C HIS A 107 21.51 0.58 -9.40
N GLN A 108 22.53 0.09 -10.11
CA GLN A 108 23.77 0.84 -10.33
C GLN A 108 23.52 1.99 -11.32
N SER A 109 24.36 3.02 -11.27
CA SER A 109 24.22 4.25 -12.06
C SER A 109 24.00 3.99 -13.55
N GLU A 110 24.79 3.09 -14.13
CA GLU A 110 24.81 2.74 -15.54
C GLU A 110 23.46 2.19 -16.02
N CYS A 111 22.79 1.40 -15.17
CA CYS A 111 21.44 0.89 -15.44
C CYS A 111 20.35 1.90 -15.04
N ALA A 112 20.54 2.62 -13.94
CA ALA A 112 19.55 3.54 -13.39
C ALA A 112 19.26 4.71 -14.34
N ASP A 113 20.27 5.19 -15.08
CA ASP A 113 20.09 6.25 -16.08
C ASP A 113 19.17 5.82 -17.23
N VAL A 114 19.24 4.54 -17.61
CA VAL A 114 18.42 3.94 -18.68
C VAL A 114 17.02 3.58 -18.17
N LEU A 115 16.95 2.81 -17.08
CA LEU A 115 15.70 2.30 -16.50
C LEU A 115 14.87 3.39 -15.83
N GLY A 116 15.51 4.45 -15.36
CA GLY A 116 14.91 5.46 -14.48
C GLY A 116 14.68 4.93 -13.07
N SER A 117 13.97 5.73 -12.26
CA SER A 117 13.74 5.44 -10.84
C SER A 117 12.56 4.50 -10.55
N GLN A 118 11.70 4.26 -11.54
CA GLN A 118 10.45 3.51 -11.36
C GLN A 118 10.39 2.32 -12.32
N PHE A 119 10.81 1.17 -11.80
CA PHE A 119 10.61 -0.13 -12.42
C PHE A 119 10.36 -1.19 -11.34
N VAL A 120 9.76 -2.29 -11.75
CA VAL A 120 9.58 -3.48 -10.91
C VAL A 120 10.31 -4.63 -11.57
N PHE A 121 11.24 -5.24 -10.85
CA PHE A 121 11.96 -6.41 -11.30
C PHE A 121 11.61 -7.60 -10.40
N ASP A 122 11.25 -8.73 -11.00
CA ASP A 122 10.86 -9.94 -10.27
C ASP A 122 12.04 -10.59 -9.53
N GLY A 123 13.27 -10.28 -9.93
CA GLY A 123 14.49 -10.90 -9.41
C GLY A 123 14.97 -12.08 -10.25
N GLY A 124 14.22 -12.46 -11.29
CA GLY A 124 14.54 -13.48 -12.29
C GLY A 124 15.01 -12.82 -13.58
N SER A 125 14.11 -12.72 -14.55
CA SER A 125 14.39 -12.20 -15.89
C SER A 125 13.33 -11.20 -16.37
N LEU A 126 12.31 -10.87 -15.58
CA LEU A 126 11.23 -9.99 -16.01
C LEU A 126 11.28 -8.63 -15.31
N LEU A 127 11.27 -7.58 -16.12
CA LEU A 127 11.22 -6.20 -15.67
C LEU A 127 9.98 -5.51 -16.23
N PHE A 128 9.30 -4.73 -15.40
CA PHE A 128 8.15 -3.92 -15.78
C PHE A 128 8.47 -2.45 -15.55
N SER A 129 8.16 -1.61 -16.54
CA SER A 129 8.29 -0.15 -16.41
C SER A 129 7.12 0.55 -17.10
N THR A 130 6.78 1.74 -16.61
CA THR A 130 5.84 2.66 -17.26
C THR A 130 6.53 3.52 -18.32
N ARG A 131 7.87 3.53 -18.34
CA ARG A 131 8.68 4.20 -19.36
C ARG A 131 9.03 3.22 -20.48
N LYS A 132 8.96 3.69 -21.72
CA LYS A 132 9.50 2.95 -22.86
C LYS A 132 11.03 3.04 -22.84
N ILE A 133 11.67 1.88 -22.85
CA ILE A 133 13.11 1.70 -22.87
C ILE A 133 13.42 1.11 -24.24
N SER A 134 14.30 1.75 -25.00
CA SER A 134 14.81 1.17 -26.23
C SER A 134 15.61 -0.08 -25.91
N ASP A 135 15.57 -1.09 -26.77
CA ASP A 135 16.40 -2.28 -26.61
C ASP A 135 17.86 -1.85 -26.46
N GLN A 136 18.47 -2.24 -25.33
CA GLN A 136 19.75 -1.70 -24.91
C GLN A 136 20.64 -2.79 -24.31
N TYR A 137 21.93 -2.56 -24.53
CA TYR A 137 23.02 -3.32 -23.95
C TYR A 137 23.78 -2.38 -23.00
N ILE A 138 23.91 -2.81 -21.75
CA ILE A 138 24.53 -2.02 -20.69
C ILE A 138 25.64 -2.87 -20.06
N GLU A 139 26.87 -2.37 -20.09
CA GLU A 139 27.98 -2.99 -19.36
C GLU A 139 28.12 -2.33 -18.00
N VAL A 140 28.10 -3.15 -16.96
CA VAL A 140 28.18 -2.70 -15.56
C VAL A 140 29.54 -3.08 -14.99
N SER A 141 30.28 -2.07 -14.53
CA SER A 141 31.65 -2.22 -14.01
C SER A 141 31.66 -2.60 -12.52
N ASP A 142 31.18 -3.79 -12.20
CA ASP A 142 31.43 -4.48 -10.91
C ASP A 142 32.73 -5.32 -11.05
N PRO A 143 33.38 -5.87 -10.00
CA PRO A 143 34.70 -6.49 -10.15
C PRO A 143 34.71 -7.72 -11.08
N SER A 144 33.53 -8.24 -11.44
CA SER A 144 33.36 -9.34 -12.40
C SER A 144 33.05 -8.91 -13.84
N LYS A 145 32.75 -7.62 -14.10
CA LYS A 145 32.20 -7.09 -15.36
C LYS A 145 30.99 -7.90 -15.85
N VAL A 146 29.79 -7.36 -15.63
CA VAL A 146 28.55 -8.03 -16.04
C VAL A 146 27.88 -7.19 -17.12
N SER A 147 27.55 -7.85 -18.22
CA SER A 147 26.78 -7.29 -19.32
C SER A 147 25.31 -7.60 -19.12
N ILE A 148 24.46 -6.59 -19.33
CA ILE A 148 23.03 -6.67 -19.11
C ILE A 148 22.32 -6.30 -20.39
N HIS A 149 21.48 -7.21 -20.86
CA HIS A 149 20.68 -7.02 -22.06
C HIS A 149 19.22 -6.86 -21.67
N ILE A 150 18.58 -5.82 -22.19
CA ILE A 150 17.18 -5.51 -21.90
C ILE A 150 16.41 -5.48 -23.22
N PHE A 151 15.43 -6.38 -23.35
CA PHE A 151 14.63 -6.55 -24.57
C PHE A 151 13.16 -6.32 -24.28
N LEU A 152 12.47 -5.51 -25.08
CA LEU A 152 11.02 -5.36 -24.97
C LEU A 152 10.32 -6.67 -25.37
N VAL A 153 9.51 -7.20 -24.46
CA VAL A 153 8.72 -8.42 -24.70
C VAL A 153 7.29 -8.05 -25.10
N LYS A 154 6.66 -7.15 -24.34
CA LYS A 154 5.24 -6.82 -24.53
C LYS A 154 4.90 -5.43 -24.00
N GLN A 155 3.94 -4.80 -24.65
CA GLN A 155 3.28 -3.58 -24.17
C GLN A 155 1.84 -3.92 -23.74
N PHE A 156 1.40 -3.35 -22.62
CA PHE A 156 0.06 -3.45 -22.08
C PHE A 156 -0.57 -2.07 -21.99
N ASP A 157 -1.86 -1.99 -22.33
CA ASP A 157 -2.66 -0.77 -22.22
C ASP A 157 -3.70 -0.98 -21.11
N PRO A 158 -3.41 -0.62 -19.85
CA PRO A 158 -4.29 -0.92 -18.72
C PRO A 158 -5.67 -0.25 -18.81
N GLN A 159 -5.83 0.77 -19.67
CA GLN A 159 -7.10 1.46 -19.89
C GLN A 159 -8.00 0.78 -20.93
N LYS A 160 -7.46 -0.14 -21.74
CA LYS A 160 -8.22 -0.82 -22.78
C LYS A 160 -8.96 -2.01 -22.17
N LYS A 161 -10.27 -1.86 -22.00
CA LYS A 161 -11.18 -2.92 -21.52
C LYS A 161 -11.36 -4.03 -22.53
#